data_AF-A0A496PDP4-F1
#
_entry.id   AF-A0A496PDP4-F1
#
_cell.length_a   1.000
_cell.length_b   1.000
_cell.length_c   1.000
_cell.angle_alpha   90.00
_cell.angle_beta   90.00
_cell.angle_gamma   90.00
#
_symmetry.space_group_name_H-M   'P 1'
#
loop_
_entity.id
_entity.type
_entity.pdbx_description
1 polymer ?
#
loop_
_entity_poly.entity_id
_entity_poly.type
_entity_poly.pdbx_seq_one_letter_code
_entity_poly.pdbx_strand_id
1 'polypeptide(L)'
;MLVEDKNKWCWVDVVHGDAGIPCNTIQGAIDNYFLDEPDRKGATIVKIGHPNYCIPEVDAEYVIEDIINHQIDDEIAEWSEDYLTDVKKEHIDELSDALTNIFHKWEKKHGYENTGYVVLETKEYKVDANGILME
;
A
#
# COMPACT_ATOMS: atom_id res chain seq x y z
N MET A 1 3.54 5.98 -1.53
CA MET A 1 4.66 5.05 -1.86
C MET A 1 4.26 3.61 -1.48
N LEU A 2 4.81 2.56 -2.11
CA LEU A 2 4.60 1.18 -1.64
C LEU A 2 5.58 0.83 -0.52
N VAL A 3 5.09 0.25 0.57
CA VAL A 3 5.89 -0.16 1.73
C VAL A 3 5.78 -1.67 1.94
N GLU A 4 6.91 -2.37 1.84
CA GLU A 4 7.02 -3.81 2.03
C GLU A 4 6.93 -4.19 3.51
N ASP A 5 5.99 -5.07 3.88
CA ASP A 5 5.97 -5.69 5.21
C ASP A 5 6.78 -6.99 5.22
N LYS A 6 8.04 -6.87 5.62
CA LYS A 6 9.00 -7.98 5.72
C LYS A 6 8.66 -9.01 6.81
N ASN A 7 7.66 -8.74 7.64
CA ASN A 7 7.23 -9.65 8.71
C ASN A 7 6.01 -10.49 8.31
N LYS A 8 5.53 -10.36 7.07
CA LYS A 8 4.40 -11.10 6.53
C LYS A 8 4.77 -11.81 5.24
N TRP A 9 4.10 -12.91 4.96
CA TRP A 9 4.35 -13.72 3.77
C TRP A 9 3.03 -14.03 3.08
N CYS A 10 2.99 -13.92 1.76
CA CYS A 10 1.87 -14.31 0.92
C CYS A 10 2.36 -15.27 -0.16
N TRP A 11 1.58 -16.31 -0.46
CA TRP A 11 1.79 -17.07 -1.69
C TRP A 11 1.39 -16.22 -2.90
N VAL A 12 1.98 -16.51 -4.06
CA VAL A 12 1.64 -15.86 -5.34
C VAL A 12 1.51 -16.90 -6.43
N ASP A 13 0.40 -16.87 -7.15
CA ASP A 13 0.28 -17.59 -8.41
C ASP A 13 0.65 -16.65 -9.57
N VAL A 14 1.85 -16.88 -10.12
CA VAL A 14 2.38 -16.07 -11.22
C VAL A 14 1.60 -16.22 -12.52
N VAL A 15 0.78 -17.27 -12.67
CA VAL A 15 0.00 -17.51 -13.89
C VAL A 15 -1.24 -16.63 -13.93
N HIS A 16 -1.97 -16.55 -12.81
CA HIS A 16 -3.21 -15.78 -12.72
C HIS A 16 -3.03 -14.40 -12.08
N GLY A 17 -1.88 -14.15 -11.44
CA GLY A 17 -1.59 -12.89 -10.74
C GLY A 17 -2.25 -12.81 -9.37
N ASP A 18 -2.77 -13.93 -8.86
CA ASP A 18 -3.40 -14.00 -7.55
C ASP A 18 -2.36 -14.09 -6.43
N ALA A 19 -2.71 -13.54 -5.27
CA ALA A 19 -1.89 -13.60 -4.07
C ALA A 19 -2.75 -13.99 -2.86
N GLY A 20 -2.17 -14.83 -2.00
CA GLY A 20 -2.77 -15.22 -0.74
C GLY A 20 -2.85 -14.08 0.27
N ILE A 21 -3.50 -14.37 1.39
CA ILE A 21 -3.58 -13.42 2.51
C ILE A 21 -2.21 -13.27 3.20
N PRO A 22 -1.92 -12.11 3.82
CA PRO A 22 -0.69 -11.92 4.60
C PRO A 22 -0.64 -12.81 5.83
N CYS A 23 0.25 -13.80 5.82
CA CYS A 23 0.48 -14.74 6.92
C CYS A 23 1.70 -14.34 7.77
N ASN A 24 1.70 -14.73 9.05
CA ASN A 24 2.80 -14.46 9.99
C ASN A 24 4.02 -15.36 9.82
N THR A 25 3.94 -16.40 8.98
CA THR A 25 5.03 -17.35 8.74
C THR A 25 4.97 -17.82 7.30
N ILE A 26 6.11 -18.28 6.78
CA ILE A 26 6.21 -18.92 5.46
C ILE A 26 5.31 -20.17 5.41
N GLN A 27 5.35 -21.02 6.45
CA GLN A 27 4.47 -22.20 6.52
C GLN A 27 3.00 -21.80 6.48
N GLY A 28 2.58 -20.74 7.18
CA GLY A 28 1.21 -20.26 7.11
C GLY A 28 0.80 -19.80 5.71
N ALA A 29 1.71 -19.18 4.95
CA ALA A 29 1.46 -18.82 3.55
C ALA A 29 1.32 -20.06 2.65
N ILE A 30 2.10 -21.11 2.91
CA ILE A 30 2.00 -22.41 2.22
C ILE A 30 0.68 -23.10 2.55
N ASP A 31 0.29 -23.11 3.83
CA ASP A 31 -0.99 -23.69 4.27
C ASP A 31 -2.15 -22.95 3.60
N ASN A 32 -2.09 -21.61 3.56
CA ASN A 32 -3.08 -20.80 2.85
C ASN A 32 -3.13 -21.11 1.35
N TYR A 33 -1.98 -21.31 0.69
CA TYR A 33 -1.95 -21.72 -0.71
C TYR A 33 -2.71 -23.01 -0.96
N PHE A 34 -2.48 -24.06 -0.17
CA PHE A 34 -3.18 -25.33 -0.35
C PHE A 34 -4.66 -25.31 0.08
N LEU A 35 -5.06 -24.31 0.87
CA LEU A 35 -6.47 -24.03 1.18
C LEU A 35 -7.16 -23.32 0.02
N ASP A 36 -6.52 -22.33 -0.58
CA ASP A 36 -7.06 -21.53 -1.68
C ASP A 36 -7.04 -22.32 -3.02
N GLU A 37 -6.01 -23.14 -3.23
CA GLU A 37 -5.75 -23.91 -4.45
C GLU A 37 -5.74 -25.43 -4.18
N PRO A 38 -6.87 -26.06 -3.79
CA PRO A 38 -6.90 -27.47 -3.40
C PRO A 38 -6.55 -28.44 -4.53
N ASP A 39 -6.73 -28.03 -5.79
CA ASP A 39 -6.38 -28.82 -6.98
C ASP A 39 -4.86 -28.88 -7.22
N ARG A 40 -4.09 -28.00 -6.58
CA ARG A 40 -2.63 -28.01 -6.63
C ARG A 40 -1.99 -28.90 -5.56
N LYS A 41 -2.77 -29.72 -4.86
CA LYS A 41 -2.26 -30.75 -3.94
C LYS A 41 -1.21 -31.63 -4.64
N GLY A 42 -0.01 -31.67 -4.07
CA GLY A 42 1.16 -32.33 -4.65
C GLY A 42 2.13 -31.40 -5.38
N ALA A 43 1.85 -30.09 -5.44
CA ALA A 43 2.87 -29.10 -5.77
C ALA A 43 4.09 -29.26 -4.86
N THR A 44 5.29 -29.22 -5.44
CA THR A 44 6.56 -29.36 -4.71
C THR A 44 7.28 -28.02 -4.54
N ILE A 45 6.76 -26.96 -5.16
CA ILE A 45 7.30 -25.61 -5.09
C ILE A 45 6.12 -24.64 -4.93
N VAL A 46 6.26 -23.71 -3.98
CA VAL A 46 5.34 -22.59 -3.77
C VAL A 46 6.15 -21.28 -3.87
N LYS A 47 5.61 -20.29 -4.59
CA LYS A 47 6.22 -18.96 -4.69
C LYS A 47 5.66 -18.06 -3.62
N ILE A 48 6.53 -17.48 -2.80
CA ILE A 48 6.16 -16.68 -1.64
C ILE A 48 6.93 -15.38 -1.66
N GLY A 49 6.24 -14.28 -1.38
CA GLY A 49 6.82 -12.95 -1.26
C GLY A 49 6.25 -12.19 -0.08
N HIS A 50 6.69 -10.95 0.07
CA HIS A 50 6.19 -10.03 1.09
C HIS A 50 5.11 -9.11 0.51
N PRO A 51 4.02 -8.84 1.23
CA PRO A 51 3.02 -7.87 0.79
C PRO A 51 3.60 -6.45 0.84
N ASN A 52 3.25 -5.66 -0.17
CA ASN A 52 3.59 -4.26 -0.29
C ASN A 52 2.30 -3.44 -0.23
N TYR A 53 2.18 -2.61 0.80
CA TYR A 53 1.00 -1.79 1.04
C TYR A 53 1.19 -0.40 0.44
N CYS A 54 0.12 0.15 -0.13
CA CYS A 54 0.12 1.56 -0.52
C CYS A 54 -0.24 2.40 0.71
N ILE A 55 0.73 3.17 1.20
CA ILE A 55 0.50 4.18 2.23
C ILE A 55 0.24 5.51 1.51
N PRO A 56 -1.00 6.03 1.55
CA PRO A 56 -1.33 7.29 0.88
C PRO A 56 -0.70 8.47 1.60
N GLU A 57 -0.28 9.48 0.85
CA GLU A 57 0.25 10.73 1.38
C GLU A 57 -0.62 11.86 0.83
N VAL A 58 -0.82 12.90 1.62
CA VAL A 58 -1.50 14.12 1.18
C VAL A 58 -0.45 15.10 0.70
N ASP A 59 -0.51 15.40 -0.59
CA ASP A 59 0.37 16.37 -1.22
C ASP A 59 -0.22 17.77 -1.08
N ALA A 60 0.44 18.60 -0.28
CA ALA A 60 0.02 19.96 -0.01
C ALA A 60 0.11 20.89 -1.22
N GLU A 61 0.92 20.57 -2.23
CA GLU A 61 0.98 21.37 -3.47
C GLU A 61 -0.38 21.33 -4.17
N TYR A 62 -0.95 20.13 -4.34
CA TYR A 62 -2.30 19.97 -4.89
C TYR A 62 -3.39 20.61 -4.02
N VAL A 63 -3.23 20.63 -2.70
CA VAL A 63 -4.18 21.31 -1.79
C VAL A 63 -4.11 22.82 -1.98
N ILE A 64 -2.91 23.39 -2.11
CA ILE A 64 -2.72 24.82 -2.37
C ILE A 64 -3.28 25.18 -3.75
N GLU A 65 -3.01 24.37 -4.79
CA GLU A 65 -3.57 24.56 -6.12
C GLU A 65 -5.11 24.54 -6.12
N ASP A 66 -5.73 23.61 -5.39
CA ASP A 66 -7.20 23.56 -5.25
C ASP A 66 -7.75 24.85 -4.61
N ILE A 67 -7.08 25.34 -3.56
CA ILE A 67 -7.48 26.59 -2.90
C ILE A 67 -7.39 27.78 -3.87
N ILE A 68 -6.26 27.94 -4.57
CA ILE A 68 -6.04 29.04 -5.50
C ILE A 68 -7.06 29.01 -6.64
N ASN A 69 -7.31 27.83 -7.22
CA ASN A 69 -8.13 27.71 -8.44
C ASN A 69 -9.63 27.62 -8.19
N HIS A 70 -10.06 27.24 -6.97
CA HIS A 70 -11.47 26.91 -6.72
C HIS A 70 -12.08 27.61 -5.50
N GLN A 71 -11.28 28.27 -4.65
CA GLN A 71 -11.79 28.90 -3.43
C GLN A 71 -11.62 30.42 -3.41
N ILE A 72 -10.83 30.99 -4.32
CA ILE A 72 -10.74 32.44 -4.48
C ILE A 72 -11.94 32.95 -5.24
N ASP A 73 -12.70 33.85 -4.62
CA ASP A 73 -13.86 34.48 -5.24
C ASP A 73 -13.43 35.47 -6.34
N ASP A 74 -14.16 35.50 -7.46
CA ASP A 74 -13.90 36.40 -8.58
C ASP A 74 -13.90 37.87 -8.15
N GLU A 75 -14.70 38.23 -7.12
CA GLU A 75 -14.75 39.60 -6.58
C GLU A 75 -13.44 40.05 -5.93
N ILE A 76 -12.59 39.11 -5.46
CA ILE A 76 -11.33 39.40 -4.75
C ILE A 76 -10.08 38.89 -5.48
N ALA A 77 -10.24 38.15 -6.58
CA ALA A 77 -9.14 37.52 -7.31
C ALA A 77 -8.06 38.53 -7.75
N GLU A 78 -8.46 39.67 -8.33
CA GLU A 78 -7.53 40.74 -8.75
C GLU A 78 -6.71 41.34 -7.59
N TRP A 79 -7.22 41.23 -6.36
CA TRP A 79 -6.58 41.77 -5.14
C TRP A 79 -5.80 40.70 -4.37
N SER A 80 -5.85 39.45 -4.82
CA SER A 80 -5.27 38.28 -4.15
C SER A 80 -4.27 37.55 -5.03
N GLU A 81 -3.74 38.20 -6.08
CA GLU A 81 -2.85 37.58 -7.07
C GLU A 81 -1.58 36.96 -6.46
N ASP A 82 -1.07 37.52 -5.36
CA ASP A 82 0.13 37.03 -4.67
C ASP A 82 -0.17 35.97 -3.58
N TYR A 83 -1.44 35.62 -3.37
CA TYR A 83 -1.81 34.67 -2.32
C TYR A 83 -1.33 33.26 -2.68
N LEU A 84 -0.42 32.71 -1.87
CA LEU A 84 0.14 31.36 -1.99
C LEU A 84 0.89 31.07 -3.31
N THR A 85 1.31 32.09 -4.06
CA THR A 85 2.04 31.91 -5.34
C THR A 85 3.52 31.57 -5.18
N ASP A 86 4.17 32.00 -4.08
CA ASP A 86 5.61 31.80 -3.81
C ASP A 86 5.85 31.01 -2.49
N VAL A 87 5.06 29.95 -2.24
CA VAL A 87 5.27 29.10 -1.07
C VAL A 87 6.57 28.33 -1.22
N LYS A 88 7.45 28.42 -0.22
CA LYS A 88 8.72 27.69 -0.21
C LYS A 88 8.48 26.19 -0.12
N LYS A 89 9.33 25.42 -0.80
CA LYS A 89 9.34 23.96 -0.73
C LYS A 89 9.35 23.43 0.71
N GLU A 90 10.21 23.97 1.59
CA GLU A 90 10.27 23.51 2.99
C GLU A 90 8.95 23.67 3.76
N HIS A 91 8.11 24.64 3.39
CA HIS A 91 6.80 24.85 4.01
C HIS A 91 5.73 23.96 3.37
N ILE A 92 5.85 23.63 2.08
CA ILE A 92 4.98 22.66 1.41
C ILE A 92 5.25 21.26 2.01
N ASP A 93 6.52 20.89 2.16
CA ASP A 93 6.92 19.62 2.80
C ASP A 93 6.36 19.54 4.24
N GLU A 94 6.49 20.60 5.04
CA GLU A 94 5.90 20.68 6.39
C GLU A 94 4.38 20.49 6.39
N LEU A 95 3.67 21.14 5.46
CA LEU A 95 2.22 21.05 5.33
C LEU A 95 1.78 19.64 4.89
N SER A 96 2.48 19.03 3.92
CA SER A 96 2.23 17.66 3.45
C SER A 96 2.36 16.65 4.60
N ASP A 97 3.41 16.77 5.41
CA ASP A 97 3.61 15.92 6.58
C ASP A 97 2.47 16.08 7.61
N ALA A 98 2.07 17.32 7.88
CA ALA A 98 0.98 17.60 8.82
C ALA A 98 -0.37 17.03 8.33
N LEU A 99 -0.70 17.27 7.06
CA LEU A 99 -1.95 16.81 6.45
C LEU A 99 -1.99 15.28 6.34
N THR A 100 -0.89 14.64 5.93
CA THR A 100 -0.78 13.17 5.87
C THR A 100 -1.03 12.54 7.24
N ASN A 101 -0.41 13.09 8.30
CA ASN A 101 -0.60 12.60 9.66
C ASN A 101 -2.05 12.75 10.14
N ILE A 102 -2.73 13.85 9.79
CA ILE A 102 -4.14 14.07 10.11
C ILE A 102 -5.02 13.10 9.33
N PHE A 103 -4.75 12.92 8.04
CA PHE A 103 -5.48 12.04 7.15
C PHE A 103 -5.45 10.59 7.65
N HIS A 104 -4.27 10.06 7.96
CA HIS A 104 -4.15 8.70 8.50
C HIS A 104 -4.88 8.51 9.84
N LYS A 105 -4.83 9.51 10.73
CA LYS A 105 -5.61 9.46 11.98
C LYS A 105 -7.11 9.43 11.70
N TRP A 106 -7.57 10.19 10.71
CA TRP A 106 -8.97 10.21 10.29
C TRP A 106 -9.39 8.87 9.66
N GLU A 107 -8.61 8.33 8.72
CA GLU A 107 -8.88 7.04 8.08
C GLU A 107 -9.02 5.93 9.12
N LYS A 108 -8.04 5.83 10.04
CA LYS A 108 -8.05 4.85 11.13
C LYS A 108 -9.23 5.03 12.08
N LYS A 109 -9.57 6.26 12.44
CA LYS A 109 -10.72 6.56 13.31
C LYS A 109 -12.03 6.08 12.69
N HIS A 110 -12.14 6.13 11.37
CA HIS A 110 -13.37 5.82 10.64
C HIS A 110 -13.36 4.46 9.94
N GLY A 111 -12.27 3.70 10.03
CA GLY A 111 -12.14 2.37 9.41
C GLY A 111 -11.98 2.42 7.89
N TYR A 112 -11.42 3.50 7.35
CA TYR A 112 -11.13 3.66 5.93
C TYR A 112 -9.68 3.31 5.56
N GLU A 113 -8.93 2.67 6.46
CA GLU A 113 -7.55 2.26 6.20
C GLU A 113 -7.47 1.42 4.92
N ASN A 114 -6.58 1.78 4.01
CA ASN A 114 -6.33 1.00 2.80
C ASN A 114 -5.70 -0.35 3.17
N THR A 115 -6.41 -1.44 2.91
CA THR A 115 -5.92 -2.80 3.16
C THR A 115 -5.37 -3.48 1.90
N GLY A 116 -5.39 -2.80 0.76
CA GLY A 116 -4.88 -3.32 -0.50
C GLY A 116 -3.37 -3.51 -0.47
N TYR A 117 -2.90 -4.64 -0.98
CA TYR A 117 -1.48 -4.95 -1.10
C TYR A 117 -1.19 -5.65 -2.42
N VAL A 118 0.08 -5.59 -2.83
CA VAL A 118 0.63 -6.34 -3.96
C VAL A 118 1.88 -7.09 -3.53
N VAL A 119 2.20 -8.20 -4.18
CA VAL A 119 3.47 -8.90 -3.97
C VAL A 119 4.31 -8.73 -5.23
N LEU A 120 5.40 -7.97 -5.13
CA LEU A 120 6.22 -7.62 -6.30
C LEU A 120 7.30 -8.67 -6.58
N GLU A 121 7.93 -9.16 -5.52
CA GLU A 121 9.06 -10.09 -5.60
C GLU A 121 8.72 -11.37 -4.85
N THR A 122 9.12 -12.51 -5.40
CA THR A 122 8.87 -13.83 -4.80
C THR A 122 10.12 -14.70 -4.79
N LYS A 123 10.15 -15.64 -3.86
CA LYS A 123 11.14 -16.72 -3.79
C LYS A 123 10.41 -18.06 -3.86
N GLU A 124 11.09 -19.04 -4.44
CA GLU A 124 10.60 -20.41 -4.51
C GLU A 124 10.95 -21.17 -3.23
N TYR A 125 9.95 -21.79 -2.62
CA TYR A 125 10.08 -22.63 -1.44
C TYR A 125 9.67 -24.06 -1.78
N LYS A 126 10.53 -25.01 -1.46
CA LYS A 126 10.25 -26.43 -1.67
C LYS A 126 9.36 -26.95 -0.55
N VAL A 127 8.41 -27.80 -0.92
CA VAL A 127 7.47 -28.41 0.02
C VAL A 127 7.35 -29.90 -0.25
N ASP A 128 7.08 -30.67 0.80
CA ASP A 128 6.81 -32.10 0.67
C ASP A 128 5.39 -32.36 0.13
N ALA A 129 5.03 -33.63 -0.06
CA ALA A 129 3.71 -34.02 -0.58
C ALA A 129 2.52 -33.60 0.30
N ASN A 130 2.77 -33.20 1.55
CA ASN A 130 1.76 -32.71 2.49
C ASN A 130 1.76 -31.18 2.61
N GLY A 131 2.59 -30.48 1.84
CA GLY A 131 2.73 -29.02 1.92
C GLY A 131 3.60 -28.54 3.08
N ILE A 132 4.47 -29.38 3.63
CA ILE A 132 5.39 -28.98 4.70
C ILE A 132 6.65 -28.39 4.08
N LEU A 133 7.05 -27.21 4.54
CA LEU A 133 8.27 -26.52 4.11
C LEU A 133 9.50 -27.41 4.31
N MET A 134 10.29 -27.56 3.26
CA MET A 134 11.58 -28.25 3.27
C MET A 134 12.73 -27.24 3.39
N GLU A 135 13.79 -27.64 4.11
CA GLU A 135 15.05 -26.86 4.22
C GLU A 135 15.78 -26.72 2.87
#